data_AF-A0A8T2Q599-F1
#
_entry.id   AF-A0A8T2Q599-F1
#
_cell.length_a   1.000
_cell.length_b   1.000
_cell.length_c   1.000
_cell.angle_alpha   90.00
_cell.angle_beta   90.00
_cell.angle_gamma   90.00
#
_symmetry.space_group_name_H-M   'P 1'
#
loop_
_entity.id
_entity.type
_entity.pdbx_description
1 polymer ?
#
loop_
_entity_poly.entity_id
_entity_poly.type
_entity_poly.pdbx_seq_one_letter_code
_entity_poly.pdbx_strand_id
1 'polypeptide(L)'
;MEGVVHRTVCTNGILIHFVEMGSGPVVLFLHGFPEGWFGWRKQIPVFAKAGFRAIAPDMRGYGDSSAPEGANNYTYLHIVGDLIGLLDALKVEKAFVVGHDWGAMVSWQLVIFRPDRVIALANLSVYYSPRNPNGSMVTLMRKYSGGKHYMCKFQVLGADSCMGKFKSNGANYFYDWG
;
A
#
# COMPACT_ATOMS: atom_id res chain seq x y z
N MET A 1 1.11 5.30 19.04
CA MET A 1 2.00 6.45 18.74
C MET A 1 1.21 7.71 19.05
N GLU A 2 1.70 8.57 19.94
CA GLU A 2 0.95 9.76 20.39
C GLU A 2 0.70 10.72 19.22
N GLY A 3 -0.53 11.27 19.13
CA GLY A 3 -0.92 12.23 18.10
C GLY A 3 -1.36 11.64 16.75
N VAL A 4 -1.31 10.31 16.58
CA VAL A 4 -1.79 9.64 15.36
C VAL A 4 -3.27 9.28 15.52
N VAL A 5 -4.06 9.63 14.52
CA VAL A 5 -5.51 9.34 14.50
C VAL A 5 -5.76 8.18 13.55
N HIS A 6 -6.43 7.14 14.04
CA HIS A 6 -6.89 6.00 13.24
C HIS A 6 -8.30 6.25 12.76
N ARG A 7 -8.56 5.99 11.48
CA ARG A 7 -9.88 6.14 10.86
C ARG A 7 -10.11 5.06 9.83
N THR A 8 -11.39 4.87 9.51
CA THR A 8 -11.82 3.96 8.46
C THR A 8 -12.80 4.71 7.56
N VAL A 9 -12.70 4.50 6.26
CA VAL A 9 -13.66 5.00 5.27
C VAL A 9 -14.18 3.85 4.43
N CYS A 10 -15.47 3.92 4.08
CA CYS A 10 -16.04 3.06 3.06
C CYS A 10 -15.76 3.66 1.68
N THR A 11 -15.10 2.91 0.82
CA THR A 11 -14.77 3.35 -0.53
C THR A 11 -14.55 2.18 -1.47
N ASN A 12 -14.90 2.33 -2.75
CA ASN A 12 -14.77 1.29 -3.76
C ASN A 12 -15.31 -0.10 -3.32
N GLY A 13 -16.44 -0.08 -2.58
CA GLY A 13 -17.10 -1.28 -2.06
C GLY A 13 -16.40 -1.96 -0.87
N ILE A 14 -15.36 -1.36 -0.29
CA ILE A 14 -14.63 -1.91 0.85
C ILE A 14 -14.38 -0.89 1.96
N LEU A 15 -14.05 -1.37 3.16
CA LEU A 15 -13.53 -0.54 4.24
C LEU A 15 -12.01 -0.43 4.11
N ILE A 16 -11.51 0.80 4.05
CA ILE A 16 -10.08 1.12 4.11
C ILE A 16 -9.77 1.79 5.44
N HIS A 17 -8.94 1.15 6.23
CA HIS A 17 -8.28 1.75 7.38
C HIS A 17 -7.12 2.62 6.93
N PHE A 18 -6.94 3.74 7.62
CA PHE A 18 -5.75 4.54 7.52
C PHE A 18 -5.44 5.24 8.83
N VAL A 19 -4.19 5.66 8.96
CA VAL A 19 -3.78 6.62 9.97
C VAL A 19 -3.50 7.98 9.36
N GLU A 20 -3.71 9.02 10.15
CA GLU A 20 -3.34 10.37 9.78
C GLU A 20 -2.71 11.16 10.94
N MET A 21 -1.85 12.11 10.58
CA MET A 21 -1.26 13.07 11.51
C MET A 21 -0.91 14.37 10.80
N GLY A 22 -1.07 15.50 11.50
CA GLY A 22 -0.76 16.83 10.97
C GLY A 22 -1.88 17.44 10.15
N SER A 23 -1.59 18.59 9.56
CA SER A 23 -2.50 19.38 8.74
C SER A 23 -1.72 20.02 7.59
N GLY A 24 -2.43 20.49 6.54
CA GLY A 24 -1.80 21.06 5.34
C GLY A 24 -1.84 20.14 4.13
N PRO A 25 -0.94 20.32 3.14
CA PRO A 25 -0.88 19.48 1.95
C PRO A 25 -0.71 18.01 2.29
N VAL A 26 -1.38 17.13 1.54
CA VAL A 26 -1.40 15.70 1.85
C VAL A 26 -0.16 15.00 1.30
N VAL A 27 0.44 14.14 2.12
CA VAL A 27 1.42 13.14 1.72
C VAL A 27 0.82 11.76 1.98
N LEU A 28 0.56 11.01 0.91
CA LEU A 28 0.00 9.67 0.92
C LEU A 28 1.13 8.63 0.88
N PHE A 29 1.24 7.80 1.91
CA PHE A 29 2.27 6.78 2.06
C PHE A 29 1.73 5.37 1.76
N LEU A 30 2.33 4.68 0.80
CA LEU A 30 1.91 3.34 0.33
C LEU A 30 2.96 2.30 0.72
N HIS A 31 2.62 1.37 1.61
CA HIS A 31 3.51 0.34 2.14
C HIS A 31 3.75 -0.82 1.15
N GLY A 32 4.75 -1.66 1.42
CA GLY A 32 5.07 -2.85 0.64
C GLY A 32 4.50 -4.16 1.19
N PHE A 33 5.07 -5.26 0.71
CA PHE A 33 4.88 -6.60 1.26
C PHE A 33 6.14 -7.03 2.04
N PRO A 34 6.00 -7.63 3.23
CA PRO A 34 4.77 -7.89 3.95
C PRO A 34 4.60 -6.89 5.11
N GLU A 35 4.17 -5.66 4.78
CA GLU A 35 4.09 -4.52 5.69
C GLU A 35 2.64 -4.06 5.96
N GLY A 36 2.48 -2.90 6.59
CA GLY A 36 1.23 -2.15 6.76
C GLY A 36 1.53 -0.68 6.99
N TRP A 37 0.54 0.14 7.37
CA TRP A 37 0.72 1.58 7.62
C TRP A 37 1.90 1.88 8.57
N PHE A 38 2.13 0.98 9.55
CA PHE A 38 3.13 1.15 10.60
C PHE A 38 4.59 1.03 10.11
N GLY A 39 4.80 0.58 8.86
CA GLY A 39 6.07 0.76 8.15
C GLY A 39 6.50 2.24 8.09
N TRP A 40 5.52 3.16 8.00
CA TRP A 40 5.73 4.60 7.90
C TRP A 40 5.76 5.34 9.25
N ARG A 41 5.76 4.63 10.38
CA ARG A 41 5.66 5.24 11.72
C ARG A 41 6.73 6.29 12.02
N LYS A 42 7.90 6.20 11.37
CA LYS A 42 8.98 7.17 11.55
C LYS A 42 8.80 8.42 10.67
N GLN A 43 8.20 8.26 9.50
CA GLN A 43 7.98 9.33 8.52
C GLN A 43 6.77 10.19 8.88
N ILE A 44 5.66 9.57 9.30
CA ILE A 44 4.42 10.25 9.68
C ILE A 44 4.65 11.48 10.59
N PRO A 45 5.30 11.36 11.76
CA PRO A 45 5.52 12.52 12.63
C PRO A 45 6.50 13.55 12.06
N VAL A 46 7.43 13.15 11.20
CA VAL A 46 8.38 14.08 10.55
C VAL A 46 7.64 15.00 9.57
N PHE A 47 6.78 14.42 8.73
CA PHE A 47 5.98 15.20 7.77
C PHE A 47 4.91 16.04 8.47
N ALA A 48 4.27 15.51 9.52
CA ALA A 48 3.33 16.27 10.33
C ALA A 48 3.98 17.53 10.94
N LYS A 49 5.17 17.40 11.52
CA LYS A 49 5.95 18.53 12.07
C LYS A 49 6.40 19.53 11.00
N ALA A 50 6.57 19.07 9.77
CA ALA A 50 6.92 19.91 8.63
C ALA A 50 5.72 20.64 8.00
N GLY A 51 4.51 20.53 8.58
CA GLY A 51 3.31 21.22 8.09
C GLY A 51 2.57 20.48 6.96
N PHE A 52 2.75 19.16 6.87
CA PHE A 52 1.98 18.30 5.96
C PHE A 52 0.95 17.46 6.74
N ARG A 53 -0.12 17.07 6.05
CA ARG A 53 -1.03 16.03 6.53
C ARG A 53 -0.54 14.68 6.01
N ALA A 54 0.13 13.91 6.87
CA ALA A 54 0.57 12.56 6.55
C ALA A 54 -0.62 11.59 6.62
N ILE A 55 -0.84 10.81 5.56
CA ILE A 55 -1.89 9.79 5.50
C ILE A 55 -1.24 8.46 5.07
N ALA A 56 -1.43 7.41 5.86
CA ALA A 56 -0.91 6.07 5.56
C ALA A 56 -2.04 5.04 5.72
N PRO A 57 -2.64 4.54 4.60
CA PRO A 57 -3.59 3.45 4.65
C PRO A 57 -2.91 2.11 4.89
N ASP A 58 -3.65 1.19 5.50
CA ASP A 58 -3.46 -0.23 5.20
C ASP A 58 -4.11 -0.47 3.82
N MET A 59 -3.33 -0.91 2.84
CA MET A 59 -3.87 -1.18 1.51
C MET A 59 -4.80 -2.41 1.52
N ARG A 60 -5.65 -2.54 0.50
CA ARG A 60 -6.55 -3.69 0.33
C ARG A 60 -5.85 -5.02 0.63
N GLY A 61 -6.43 -5.83 1.51
CA GLY A 61 -5.86 -7.11 1.95
C GLY A 61 -4.89 -7.05 3.13
N TYR A 62 -4.60 -5.86 3.66
CA TYR A 62 -3.68 -5.66 4.76
C TYR A 62 -4.35 -5.08 5.99
N GLY A 63 -3.75 -5.38 7.14
CA GLY A 63 -4.09 -4.81 8.45
C GLY A 63 -5.57 -4.75 8.75
N ASP A 64 -6.05 -3.56 9.06
CA ASP A 64 -7.45 -3.30 9.43
C ASP A 64 -8.34 -2.94 8.21
N SER A 65 -7.80 -3.02 7.00
CA SER A 65 -8.56 -2.86 5.76
C SER A 65 -9.21 -4.19 5.33
N SER A 66 -10.26 -4.07 4.52
CA SER A 66 -10.96 -5.25 3.99
C SER A 66 -10.03 -6.10 3.12
N ALA A 67 -10.23 -7.43 3.18
CA ALA A 67 -9.54 -8.42 2.37
C ALA A 67 -10.56 -9.23 1.54
N PRO A 68 -11.07 -8.70 0.41
CA PRO A 68 -12.02 -9.42 -0.42
C PRO A 68 -11.45 -10.77 -0.91
N GLU A 69 -12.29 -11.78 -0.99
CA GLU A 69 -11.86 -13.11 -1.46
C GLU A 69 -11.54 -13.10 -2.96
N GLY A 70 -10.61 -13.96 -3.39
CA GLY A 70 -10.28 -14.17 -4.80
C GLY A 70 -9.22 -13.20 -5.34
N ALA A 71 -8.21 -13.76 -6.02
CA ALA A 71 -7.06 -13.01 -6.53
C ALA A 71 -7.42 -11.89 -7.53
N ASN A 72 -8.53 -12.05 -8.26
CA ASN A 72 -8.98 -11.06 -9.24
C ASN A 72 -9.43 -9.74 -8.62
N ASN A 73 -9.64 -9.70 -7.29
CA ASN A 73 -10.02 -8.50 -6.55
C ASN A 73 -8.82 -7.63 -6.12
N TYR A 74 -7.61 -7.97 -6.54
CA TYR A 74 -6.35 -7.30 -6.15
C TYR A 74 -5.58 -6.74 -7.35
N THR A 75 -6.26 -6.46 -8.46
CA THR A 75 -5.61 -5.80 -9.61
C THR A 75 -5.25 -4.36 -9.27
N TYR A 76 -4.32 -3.77 -10.03
CA TYR A 76 -3.97 -2.35 -9.88
C TYR A 76 -5.17 -1.41 -10.00
N LEU A 77 -6.18 -1.76 -10.82
CA LEU A 77 -7.40 -0.95 -10.94
C LEU A 77 -8.19 -0.91 -9.63
N HIS A 78 -8.28 -2.03 -8.92
CA HIS A 78 -8.94 -2.08 -7.62
C HIS A 78 -8.21 -1.21 -6.61
N ILE A 79 -6.89 -1.44 -6.45
CA ILE A 79 -6.09 -0.75 -5.44
C ILE A 79 -6.02 0.76 -5.72
N VAL A 80 -5.82 1.16 -6.99
CA VAL A 80 -5.86 2.57 -7.37
C VAL A 80 -7.25 3.17 -7.13
N GLY A 81 -8.32 2.43 -7.42
CA GLY A 81 -9.70 2.83 -7.10
C GLY A 81 -9.90 3.09 -5.60
N ASP A 82 -9.37 2.21 -4.75
CA ASP A 82 -9.42 2.37 -3.29
C ASP A 82 -8.70 3.64 -2.83
N LEU A 83 -7.50 3.93 -3.39
CA LEU A 83 -6.72 5.13 -3.04
C LEU A 83 -7.39 6.42 -3.50
N ILE A 84 -7.95 6.43 -4.71
CA ILE A 84 -8.69 7.58 -5.23
C ILE A 84 -9.92 7.84 -4.37
N GLY A 85 -10.67 6.79 -4.07
CA GLY A 85 -11.85 6.90 -3.25
C GLY A 85 -11.55 7.28 -1.80
N LEU A 86 -10.39 6.91 -1.26
CA LEU A 86 -9.88 7.42 0.02
C LEU A 86 -9.64 8.94 -0.05
N LEU A 87 -8.94 9.42 -1.08
CA LEU A 87 -8.70 10.86 -1.27
C LEU A 87 -10.02 11.63 -1.41
N ASP A 88 -10.98 11.10 -2.18
CA ASP A 88 -12.31 11.70 -2.37
C ASP A 88 -13.09 11.78 -1.05
N ALA A 89 -13.11 10.70 -0.26
CA ALA A 89 -13.77 10.67 1.05
C ALA A 89 -13.18 11.71 2.02
N LEU A 90 -11.88 12.02 1.88
CA LEU A 90 -11.18 13.02 2.68
C LEU A 90 -11.22 14.43 2.06
N LYS A 91 -11.91 14.60 0.94
CA LYS A 91 -12.00 15.85 0.16
C LYS A 91 -10.63 16.39 -0.24
N VAL A 92 -9.72 15.48 -0.59
CA VAL A 92 -8.35 15.79 -1.03
C VAL A 92 -8.31 15.72 -2.55
N GLU A 93 -8.16 16.87 -3.19
CA GLU A 93 -8.09 16.94 -4.65
C GLU A 93 -6.80 16.33 -5.19
N LYS A 94 -5.64 16.66 -4.59
CA LYS A 94 -4.33 16.15 -5.00
C LYS A 94 -3.44 15.86 -3.81
N ALA A 95 -2.52 14.91 -3.96
CA ALA A 95 -1.57 14.53 -2.92
C ALA A 95 -0.15 14.37 -3.47
N PHE A 96 0.85 14.59 -2.61
CA PHE A 96 2.17 14.00 -2.79
C PHE A 96 2.08 12.51 -2.46
N VAL A 97 2.78 11.66 -3.23
CA VAL A 97 2.72 10.20 -3.04
C VAL A 97 4.12 9.67 -2.74
N VAL A 98 4.20 8.79 -1.74
CA VAL A 98 5.43 8.06 -1.39
C VAL A 98 5.12 6.57 -1.40
N GLY A 99 5.84 5.79 -2.21
CA GLY A 99 5.66 4.35 -2.33
C GLY A 99 6.91 3.54 -1.99
N HIS A 100 6.73 2.39 -1.34
CA HIS A 100 7.80 1.41 -1.06
C HIS A 100 7.39 0.01 -1.54
N ASP A 101 8.30 -0.73 -2.19
CA ASP A 101 8.08 -2.13 -2.62
C ASP A 101 6.77 -2.32 -3.45
N TRP A 102 5.78 -3.10 -3.01
CA TRP A 102 4.48 -3.19 -3.69
C TRP A 102 3.73 -1.85 -3.72
N GLY A 103 3.86 -1.03 -2.68
CA GLY A 103 3.35 0.33 -2.67
C GLY A 103 4.03 1.23 -3.71
N ALA A 104 5.32 0.99 -4.02
CA ALA A 104 5.99 1.66 -5.13
C ALA A 104 5.41 1.22 -6.48
N MET A 105 5.17 -0.10 -6.68
CA MET A 105 4.49 -0.58 -7.88
C MET A 105 3.09 0.01 -8.06
N VAL A 106 2.30 0.10 -6.99
CA VAL A 106 0.96 0.72 -6.99
C VAL A 106 1.04 2.22 -7.30
N SER A 107 1.99 2.94 -6.70
CA SER A 107 2.15 4.39 -6.91
C SER A 107 2.46 4.74 -8.38
N TRP A 108 3.25 3.91 -9.08
CA TRP A 108 3.48 4.09 -10.51
C TRP A 108 2.19 4.00 -11.30
N GLN A 109 1.33 3.02 -10.98
CA GLN A 109 0.03 2.87 -11.63
C GLN A 109 -0.93 4.00 -11.27
N LEU A 110 -0.89 4.50 -10.03
CA LEU A 110 -1.68 5.66 -9.62
C LEU A 110 -1.35 6.89 -10.47
N VAL A 111 -0.07 7.20 -10.68
CA VAL A 111 0.36 8.34 -11.51
C VAL A 111 0.00 8.12 -12.99
N ILE A 112 0.07 6.88 -13.49
CA ILE A 112 -0.30 6.57 -14.89
C ILE A 112 -1.80 6.72 -15.11
N PHE A 113 -2.63 6.18 -14.21
CA PHE A 113 -4.08 6.18 -14.37
C PHE A 113 -4.71 7.50 -13.96
N ARG A 114 -4.15 8.19 -12.96
CA ARG A 114 -4.69 9.41 -12.35
C ARG A 114 -3.59 10.46 -12.11
N PRO A 115 -2.90 10.92 -13.17
CA PRO A 115 -1.90 11.98 -13.05
C PRO A 115 -2.51 13.29 -12.53
N ASP A 116 -3.82 13.49 -12.74
CA ASP A 116 -4.58 14.63 -12.23
C ASP A 116 -4.61 14.71 -10.70
N ARG A 117 -4.36 13.59 -10.00
CA ARG A 117 -4.49 13.45 -8.54
C ARG A 117 -3.15 13.46 -7.80
N VAL A 118 -2.02 13.44 -8.52
CA VAL A 118 -0.69 13.35 -7.92
C VAL A 118 0.13 14.60 -8.22
N ILE A 119 0.62 15.26 -7.17
CA ILE A 119 1.45 16.47 -7.27
C ILE A 119 2.89 16.08 -7.63
N ALA A 120 3.46 15.15 -6.87
CA ALA A 120 4.76 14.55 -7.13
C ALA A 120 4.84 13.16 -6.49
N LEU A 121 5.79 12.36 -6.97
CA LEU A 121 5.99 10.98 -6.56
C LEU A 121 7.44 10.77 -6.08
N ALA A 122 7.59 10.22 -4.88
CA ALA A 122 8.85 9.68 -4.39
C ALA A 122 8.74 8.16 -4.25
N ASN A 123 9.57 7.40 -4.96
CA ASN A 123 9.54 5.95 -4.93
C ASN A 123 10.81 5.34 -4.35
N LEU A 124 10.60 4.32 -3.52
CA LEU A 124 11.64 3.61 -2.80
C LEU A 124 11.68 2.15 -3.25
N SER A 125 12.91 1.64 -3.43
CA SER A 125 13.23 0.23 -3.73
C SER A 125 12.87 -0.27 -5.14
N VAL A 126 11.69 0.05 -5.68
CA VAL A 126 11.21 -0.50 -6.96
C VAL A 126 11.10 0.57 -8.05
N TYR A 127 11.93 0.44 -9.08
CA TYR A 127 11.92 1.32 -10.23
C TYR A 127 10.71 1.04 -11.14
N TYR A 128 10.36 2.01 -11.99
CA TYR A 128 9.28 1.85 -12.96
C TYR A 128 9.66 0.82 -14.03
N SER A 129 8.84 -0.22 -14.18
CA SER A 129 8.92 -1.15 -15.30
C SER A 129 7.58 -1.15 -16.05
N PRO A 130 7.56 -0.81 -17.35
CA PRO A 130 6.37 -0.97 -18.18
C PRO A 130 5.85 -2.40 -18.16
N ARG A 131 4.54 -2.56 -18.37
CA ARG A 131 3.91 -3.88 -18.49
C ARG A 131 4.49 -4.62 -19.70
N ASN A 132 5.00 -5.82 -19.48
CA ASN A 132 5.38 -6.73 -20.54
C ASN A 132 4.13 -7.51 -21.01
N PRO A 133 3.67 -7.36 -22.26
CA PRO A 133 2.52 -8.13 -22.76
C PRO A 133 2.83 -9.62 -22.93
N ASN A 134 4.12 -9.98 -23.03
CA ASN A 134 4.59 -11.33 -23.34
C ASN A 134 5.02 -12.13 -22.10
N GLY A 135 4.80 -11.61 -20.89
CA GLY A 135 5.19 -12.31 -19.66
C GLY A 135 4.75 -11.61 -18.39
N SER A 136 4.73 -12.37 -17.28
CA SER A 136 4.42 -11.84 -15.96
C SER A 136 5.65 -11.80 -15.05
N MET A 137 5.62 -10.95 -14.03
CA MET A 137 6.65 -10.91 -12.99
C MET A 137 6.81 -12.28 -12.31
N VAL A 138 5.70 -12.99 -12.08
CA VAL A 138 5.73 -14.34 -11.48
C VAL A 138 6.46 -15.33 -12.38
N THR A 139 6.22 -15.31 -13.70
CA THR A 139 6.93 -16.16 -14.66
C THR A 139 8.42 -15.84 -14.67
N LEU A 140 8.77 -14.55 -14.63
CA LEU A 140 10.16 -14.09 -14.58
C LEU A 140 10.87 -14.57 -13.31
N MET A 141 10.24 -14.38 -12.14
CA MET A 141 10.78 -14.82 -10.86
C MET A 141 10.89 -16.34 -10.80
N ARG A 142 9.92 -17.08 -11.34
CA ARG A 142 10.00 -18.54 -11.40
C ARG A 142 11.20 -19.01 -12.21
N LYS A 143 11.48 -18.35 -13.35
CA LYS A 143 12.64 -18.64 -14.20
C LYS A 143 13.97 -18.37 -13.48
N TYR A 144 14.10 -17.24 -12.79
CA TYR A 144 15.36 -16.86 -12.16
C TYR A 144 15.61 -17.50 -10.79
N SER A 145 14.57 -17.66 -9.97
CA SER A 145 14.72 -18.14 -8.60
C SER A 145 14.46 -19.64 -8.45
N GLY A 146 14.15 -20.35 -9.54
CA GLY A 146 13.65 -21.73 -9.49
C GLY A 146 12.40 -21.88 -8.61
N GLY A 147 11.51 -20.87 -8.62
CA GLY A 147 10.28 -20.87 -7.81
C GLY A 147 10.44 -20.56 -6.31
N LYS A 148 11.66 -20.34 -5.82
CA LYS A 148 11.91 -20.04 -4.39
C LYS A 148 11.55 -18.61 -3.96
N HIS A 149 11.40 -17.68 -4.91
CA HIS A 149 11.03 -16.29 -4.63
C HIS A 149 9.64 -16.19 -4.00
N TYR A 150 9.44 -15.24 -3.08
CA TYR A 150 8.17 -15.12 -2.34
C TYR A 150 6.97 -14.96 -3.29
N MET A 151 7.10 -14.15 -4.35
CA MET A 151 6.04 -13.97 -5.37
C MET A 151 5.58 -15.29 -5.99
N CYS A 152 6.47 -16.30 -6.08
CA CYS A 152 6.11 -17.63 -6.56
C CYS A 152 5.41 -18.47 -5.47
N LYS A 153 5.86 -18.37 -4.22
CA LYS A 153 5.28 -19.09 -3.08
C LYS A 153 3.84 -18.65 -2.78
N PHE A 154 3.57 -17.34 -2.84
CA PHE A 154 2.24 -16.77 -2.59
C PHE A 154 1.25 -16.86 -3.77
N GLN A 155 1.53 -17.71 -4.77
CA GLN A 155 0.53 -18.05 -5.79
C GLN A 155 -0.40 -19.19 -5.37
N VAL A 156 -0.11 -19.85 -4.25
CA VAL A 156 -0.91 -20.94 -3.69
C VAL A 156 -1.79 -20.38 -2.57
N LEU A 157 -3.10 -20.63 -2.63
CA LEU A 157 -4.02 -20.25 -1.56
C LEU A 157 -3.57 -20.90 -0.24
N GLY A 158 -3.57 -20.11 0.84
CA GLY A 158 -3.12 -20.56 2.16
C GLY A 158 -1.60 -20.52 2.38
N ALA A 159 -0.81 -20.06 1.41
CA ALA A 159 0.65 -19.92 1.59
C ALA A 159 1.03 -18.89 2.68
N ASP A 160 0.13 -17.99 3.05
CA ASP A 160 0.26 -17.06 4.18
C ASP A 160 0.32 -17.75 5.54
N SER A 161 -0.16 -19.00 5.66
CA SER A 161 -0.04 -19.79 6.88
C SER A 161 1.41 -20.03 7.33
N CYS A 162 2.38 -19.90 6.43
CA CYS A 162 3.81 -20.00 6.77
C CYS A 162 4.40 -18.70 7.33
N MET A 163 3.67 -17.59 7.32
CA MET A 163 4.14 -16.32 7.84
C MET A 163 3.75 -16.16 9.32
N GLY A 164 4.72 -15.78 10.17
CA GLY A 164 4.46 -15.46 11.57
C GLY A 164 3.57 -14.22 11.70
N LYS A 165 2.47 -14.32 12.45
CA LYS A 165 1.60 -13.17 12.74
C LYS A 165 2.13 -12.41 13.96
N PHE A 166 2.76 -11.26 13.76
CA PHE A 166 3.15 -10.37 14.87
C PHE A 166 2.09 -9.30 15.13
N LYS A 167 1.65 -9.18 16.38
CA LYS A 167 0.82 -8.08 16.88
C LYS A 167 1.72 -7.04 17.54
N SER A 168 1.81 -5.84 16.98
CA SER A 168 2.36 -4.67 17.68
C SER A 168 1.21 -3.84 18.22
N ASN A 169 1.29 -3.37 19.47
CA ASN A 169 0.28 -2.57 20.17
C ASN A 169 -0.36 -1.49 19.28
N GLY A 170 -1.53 -1.80 18.70
CA GLY A 170 -2.37 -0.87 17.93
C GLY A 170 -2.36 -1.00 16.39
N ALA A 171 -1.72 -2.00 15.79
CA ALA A 171 -1.84 -2.29 14.35
C ALA A 171 -1.92 -3.80 14.11
N ASN A 172 -2.87 -4.23 13.28
CA ASN A 172 -3.03 -5.62 12.90
C ASN A 172 -1.99 -5.99 11.81
N TYR A 173 -1.15 -6.98 12.15
CA TYR A 173 -0.28 -7.80 11.29
C TYR A 173 0.96 -7.15 10.66
N PHE A 174 2.11 -7.49 11.25
CA PHE A 174 3.39 -7.60 10.56
C PHE A 174 3.66 -9.08 10.27
N TYR A 175 4.29 -9.36 9.13
CA TYR A 175 4.79 -10.70 8.84
C TYR A 175 6.31 -10.73 9.02
N ASP A 176 6.77 -11.63 9.90
CA ASP A 176 8.18 -11.87 10.16
C ASP A 176 8.66 -13.10 9.39
N TRP A 177 9.82 -12.99 8.75
CA TRP A 177 10.50 -14.10 8.10
C TRP A 177 11.51 -14.66 9.09
N GLY A 178 11.06 -15.62 9.91
CA GLY A 178 11.96 -16.43 10.74
C GLY A 178 13.05 -17.12 9.94
#